data_AF-A0A838P612-F1
#
_entry.id   AF-A0A838P612-F1
#
_cell.length_a   1.000
_cell.length_b   1.000
_cell.length_c   1.000
_cell.angle_alpha   90.00
_cell.angle_beta   90.00
_cell.angle_gamma   90.00
#
_symmetry.space_group_name_H-M   'P 1'
#
loop_
_entity.id
_entity.type
_entity.pdbx_description
1 polymer ?
#
loop_
_entity_poly.entity_id
_entity_poly.type
_entity_poly.pdbx_seq_one_letter_code
_entity_poly.pdbx_strand_id
1 'polypeptide(L)'
;MRALPGTLAALLLGCGRTDTVPRAEREPHDAPVLPDSLVATAPGGAEVWLTLARVVQAGDGSECIDRAMEIRQGASRIPVPLLYTGSPVELIGDTALRARLSVDCKPGDIYVVNLQTGRPVRER
;
A
#
# COMPACT_ATOMS: atom_id res chain seq x y z
N MET A 1 -55.45 -36.87 45.64
CA MET A 1 -54.59 -35.89 44.95
C MET A 1 -53.26 -36.58 44.65
N ARG A 2 -52.86 -36.63 43.38
CA ARG A 2 -51.63 -37.28 42.88
C ARG A 2 -50.45 -36.32 42.96
N ALA A 3 -49.27 -36.81 43.34
CA ALA A 3 -47.99 -36.41 42.73
C ALA A 3 -46.93 -37.52 42.96
N LEU A 4 -46.31 -37.91 41.86
CA LEU A 4 -45.28 -38.95 41.65
C LEU A 4 -43.86 -38.31 41.69
N PRO A 5 -42.79 -39.13 41.71
CA PRO A 5 -41.42 -38.75 42.09
C PRO A 5 -40.63 -38.09 40.95
N GLY A 6 -39.55 -37.39 41.29
CA GLY A 6 -38.62 -36.78 40.34
C GLY A 6 -37.17 -37.14 40.65
N THR A 7 -36.69 -38.21 40.02
CA THR A 7 -35.27 -38.50 39.78
C THR A 7 -34.88 -37.81 38.46
N LEU A 8 -33.77 -37.08 38.39
CA LEU A 8 -32.68 -37.26 37.40
C LEU A 8 -31.68 -36.09 37.40
N ALA A 9 -30.41 -36.48 37.38
CA ALA A 9 -29.24 -35.67 37.11
C ALA A 9 -29.12 -35.30 35.62
N ALA A 10 -28.43 -34.20 35.30
CA ALA A 10 -27.61 -34.08 34.09
C ALA A 10 -26.62 -32.90 34.19
N LEU A 11 -25.34 -33.21 33.95
CA LEU A 11 -24.27 -32.28 33.60
C LEU A 11 -24.56 -31.59 32.24
N LEU A 12 -23.87 -30.48 31.94
CA LEU A 12 -22.90 -30.32 30.84
C LEU A 12 -22.69 -28.82 30.48
N LEU A 13 -21.40 -28.45 30.46
CA LEU A 13 -20.70 -27.54 29.53
C LEU A 13 -21.38 -26.29 28.96
N GLY A 14 -20.79 -25.13 29.28
CA GLY A 14 -19.99 -24.33 28.34
C GLY A 14 -20.67 -23.73 27.11
N CYS A 15 -20.62 -22.40 26.99
CA CYS A 15 -20.44 -21.71 25.71
C CYS A 15 -19.84 -20.33 25.98
N GLY A 16 -18.50 -20.26 25.97
CA GLY A 16 -17.79 -19.00 25.80
C GLY A 16 -18.19 -18.43 24.44
N ARG A 17 -18.92 -17.32 24.45
CA ARG A 17 -19.27 -16.57 23.25
C ARG A 17 -18.08 -15.72 22.87
N THR A 18 -17.09 -16.33 22.23
CA THR A 18 -16.18 -15.59 21.36
C THR A 18 -16.99 -15.22 20.14
N ASP A 19 -17.52 -14.00 20.13
CA ASP A 19 -17.98 -13.36 18.90
C ASP A 19 -16.74 -13.14 18.01
N THR A 20 -16.32 -14.19 17.31
CA THR A 20 -15.47 -14.05 16.13
C THR A 20 -16.30 -13.29 15.11
N VAL A 21 -16.12 -11.97 15.07
CA VAL A 21 -16.51 -11.16 13.92
C VAL A 21 -15.89 -11.84 12.70
N PRO A 22 -16.68 -12.26 11.70
CA PRO A 22 -16.11 -12.75 10.46
C PRO A 22 -15.25 -11.62 9.92
N ARG A 23 -13.92 -11.81 9.93
CA ARG A 23 -13.05 -11.01 9.08
C ARG A 23 -13.48 -11.38 7.68
N ALA A 24 -14.33 -10.54 7.08
CA ALA A 24 -14.70 -10.69 5.69
C ALA A 24 -13.38 -10.75 4.92
N GLU A 25 -13.07 -11.94 4.42
CA GLU A 25 -11.97 -12.16 3.52
C GLU A 25 -12.36 -11.40 2.26
N ARG A 26 -11.87 -10.16 2.14
CA ARG A 26 -12.11 -9.36 0.95
C ARG A 26 -11.50 -10.13 -0.20
N GLU A 27 -12.35 -10.50 -1.17
CA GLU A 27 -11.88 -11.05 -2.43
C GLU A 27 -10.76 -10.16 -2.97
N PRO A 28 -9.65 -10.75 -3.47
CA PRO A 28 -8.60 -9.98 -4.12
C PRO A 28 -9.25 -9.14 -5.21
N HIS A 29 -9.32 -7.83 -5.01
CA HIS A 29 -9.63 -6.94 -6.12
C HIS A 29 -8.45 -7.04 -7.07
N ASP A 30 -8.71 -7.46 -8.31
CA ASP A 30 -7.69 -7.45 -9.36
C ASP A 30 -7.08 -6.04 -9.41
N ALA A 31 -5.77 -5.97 -9.24
CA ALA A 31 -5.07 -4.71 -9.27
C ALA A 31 -5.29 -4.05 -10.65
N PRO A 32 -5.56 -2.74 -10.71
CA PRO A 32 -5.82 -2.07 -11.98
C PRO A 32 -4.57 -2.19 -12.86
N VAL A 33 -4.75 -2.68 -14.09
CA VAL A 33 -3.68 -2.72 -15.08
C VAL A 33 -3.58 -1.33 -15.72
N LEU A 34 -2.72 -0.48 -15.16
CA LEU A 34 -2.41 0.84 -15.72
C LEU A 34 -1.12 0.77 -16.56
N PRO A 35 -1.05 1.47 -17.71
CA PRO A 35 0.17 1.55 -18.48
C PRO A 35 1.24 2.31 -17.69
N ASP A 36 2.50 1.95 -17.89
CA ASP A 36 3.64 2.69 -17.34
C ASP A 36 3.59 4.15 -17.78
N SER A 37 4.01 5.06 -16.90
CA SER A 37 3.94 6.50 -17.16
C SER A 37 5.25 7.18 -16.78
N LEU A 38 5.89 7.83 -17.75
CA LEU A 38 7.07 8.66 -17.52
C LEU A 38 6.66 9.94 -16.79
N VAL A 39 7.30 10.25 -15.66
CA VAL A 39 6.98 11.44 -14.85
C VAL A 39 8.12 12.44 -14.75
N ALA A 40 9.37 12.02 -14.99
CA ALA A 40 10.51 12.92 -15.05
C ALA A 40 11.64 12.34 -15.90
N THR A 41 12.41 13.22 -16.54
CA THR A 41 13.66 12.89 -17.21
C THR A 41 14.75 13.81 -16.68
N ALA A 42 15.77 13.23 -16.03
CA ALA A 42 16.92 13.97 -15.54
C ALA A 42 17.85 14.36 -16.70
N PRO A 43 18.59 15.48 -16.60
CA PRO A 43 19.53 15.90 -17.64
C PRO A 43 20.61 14.85 -17.96
N GLY A 44 20.97 14.01 -16.99
CA GLY A 44 21.87 12.85 -17.17
C GLY A 44 21.26 11.64 -17.88
N GLY A 45 20.03 11.76 -18.42
CA GLY A 45 19.35 10.70 -19.18
C GLY A 45 18.68 9.61 -18.35
N ALA A 46 18.61 9.78 -17.02
CA ALA A 46 17.81 8.91 -16.17
C ALA A 46 16.33 9.29 -16.28
N GLU A 47 15.46 8.31 -16.46
CA GLU A 47 14.02 8.49 -16.54
C GLU A 47 13.34 7.92 -15.30
N VAL A 48 12.34 8.61 -14.77
CA VAL A 48 11.55 8.17 -13.63
C VAL A 48 10.16 7.79 -14.12
N TRP A 49 9.79 6.54 -13.88
CA TRP A 49 8.55 5.93 -14.35
C TRP A 49 7.68 5.50 -13.18
N LEU A 50 6.36 5.63 -13.36
CA LEU A 50 5.37 4.96 -12.54
C LEU A 50 4.96 3.67 -13.23
N THR A 51 5.03 2.56 -12.49
CA THR A 51 4.76 1.23 -13.04
C THR A 51 3.57 0.59 -12.30
N LEU A 52 3.76 -0.58 -11.67
CA LEU A 52 2.76 -1.34 -10.94
C LEU A 52 1.75 -0.44 -10.21
N ALA A 53 0.47 -0.74 -10.33
CA ALA A 53 -0.60 0.01 -9.69
C ALA A 53 -1.37 -0.90 -8.73
N ARG A 54 -1.84 -0.35 -7.62
CA ARG A 54 -2.73 -1.05 -6.68
C ARG A 54 -3.77 -0.07 -6.15
N VAL A 55 -4.99 -0.57 -5.92
CA VAL A 55 -6.01 0.19 -5.20
C VAL A 55 -5.70 0.12 -3.72
N VAL A 56 -5.75 1.27 -3.06
CA VAL A 56 -5.62 1.42 -1.61
C VAL A 56 -6.88 2.07 -1.09
N GLN A 57 -7.40 1.52 0.01
CA GLN A 57 -8.53 2.09 0.72
C GLN A 57 -8.02 2.77 2.00
N ALA A 58 -8.30 4.05 2.16
CA ALA A 58 -7.98 4.80 3.36
C ALA A 58 -8.98 4.50 4.49
N GLY A 59 -8.63 4.91 5.72
CA GLY A 59 -9.45 4.68 6.91
C GLY A 59 -10.83 5.37 6.89
N ASP A 60 -11.02 6.38 6.05
CA ASP A 60 -12.32 7.05 5.83
C ASP A 60 -13.17 6.38 4.72
N GLY A 61 -12.70 5.26 4.17
CA GLY A 61 -13.35 4.52 3.10
C GLY A 61 -13.07 5.05 1.70
N SER A 62 -12.33 6.16 1.56
CA SER A 62 -11.90 6.65 0.24
C SER A 62 -10.90 5.69 -0.42
N GLU A 63 -10.90 5.67 -1.75
CA GLU A 63 -9.99 4.85 -2.55
C GLU A 63 -9.02 5.72 -3.35
N CYS A 64 -7.80 5.24 -3.51
CA CYS A 64 -6.79 5.84 -4.38
C CYS A 64 -5.96 4.75 -5.05
N ILE A 65 -5.13 5.17 -6.01
CA ILE A 65 -4.18 4.29 -6.68
C ILE A 65 -2.77 4.66 -6.23
N ASP A 66 -2.11 3.71 -5.56
CA ASP A 66 -0.67 3.76 -5.35
C ASP A 66 0.01 3.19 -6.58
N ARG A 67 1.08 3.85 -7.04
CA ARG A 67 1.98 3.33 -8.06
C ARG A 67 3.39 3.13 -7.51
N ALA A 68 4.04 2.07 -7.98
CA ALA A 68 5.47 1.87 -7.77
C ALA A 68 6.26 2.83 -8.66
N MET A 69 7.42 3.28 -8.18
CA MET A 69 8.34 4.10 -8.93
C MET A 69 9.55 3.28 -9.38
N GLU A 70 10.00 3.49 -10.61
CA GLU A 70 11.15 2.82 -11.21
C GLU A 70 12.02 3.86 -11.93
N ILE A 71 13.34 3.76 -11.75
CA ILE A 71 14.29 4.55 -12.53
C ILE A 71 14.79 3.69 -13.70
N ARG A 72 14.78 4.27 -14.90
CA ARG A 72 15.28 3.66 -16.13
C ARG A 72 16.48 4.43 -16.64
N GLN A 73 17.57 3.71 -16.91
CA GLN A 73 18.77 4.31 -17.51
C GLN A 73 19.38 3.31 -18.50
N GLY A 74 19.17 3.55 -19.79
CA GLY A 74 19.49 2.58 -20.83
C GLY A 74 18.75 1.26 -20.60
N ALA A 75 19.50 0.16 -20.47
CA ALA A 75 18.96 -1.17 -20.16
C ALA A 75 18.69 -1.39 -18.66
N SER A 76 19.18 -0.51 -17.78
CA SER A 76 19.01 -0.65 -16.33
C SER A 76 17.59 -0.26 -15.91
N ARG A 77 17.07 -1.01 -14.93
CA ARG A 77 15.77 -0.80 -14.27
C ARG A 77 15.98 -0.91 -12.77
N ILE A 78 15.74 0.18 -12.05
CA ILE A 78 16.02 0.28 -10.62
C ILE A 78 14.70 0.57 -9.89
N PRO A 79 14.15 -0.38 -9.12
CA PRO A 79 12.94 -0.12 -8.34
C PRO A 79 13.26 0.88 -7.22
N VAL A 80 12.39 1.88 -7.05
CA VAL A 80 12.42 2.80 -5.93
C VAL A 80 11.43 2.27 -4.88
N PRO A 81 11.87 1.94 -3.65
CA PRO A 81 11.01 1.38 -2.61
C PRO A 81 10.14 2.47 -1.93
N LEU A 82 9.45 3.27 -2.74
CA LEU A 82 8.47 4.27 -2.33
C LEU A 82 7.19 4.07 -3.14
N LEU A 83 6.06 4.18 -2.47
CA LEU A 83 4.75 4.20 -3.09
C LEU A 83 4.34 5.64 -3.38
N TYR A 84 3.73 5.85 -4.53
CA TYR A 84 3.47 7.17 -5.06
C TYR A 84 2.01 7.32 -5.51
N THR A 85 1.34 8.39 -5.07
CA THR A 85 -0.08 8.66 -5.38
C THR A 85 -0.34 9.72 -6.44
N GLY A 86 0.70 10.29 -7.06
CA GLY A 86 0.51 11.34 -8.07
C GLY A 86 1.03 12.73 -7.68
N SER A 87 1.56 12.92 -6.47
CA SER A 87 2.13 14.23 -6.04
C SER A 87 3.38 14.57 -6.86
N PRO A 88 3.45 15.69 -7.60
CA PRO A 88 4.57 15.97 -8.50
C PRO A 88 5.94 15.70 -7.91
N VAL A 89 6.80 15.03 -8.68
CA VAL A 89 8.19 14.82 -8.33
C VAL A 89 9.04 16.02 -8.77
N GLU A 90 10.09 16.32 -8.03
CA GLU A 90 11.03 17.39 -8.36
C GLU A 90 12.42 16.79 -8.60
N LEU A 91 13.05 17.13 -9.71
CA LEU A 91 14.46 16.78 -9.92
C LEU A 91 15.35 17.73 -9.14
N ILE A 92 16.29 17.17 -8.38
CA ILE A 92 17.32 17.93 -7.66
C ILE A 92 18.65 17.70 -8.40
N GLY A 93 18.95 18.64 -9.30
CA GLY A 93 20.07 18.50 -10.22
C GLY A 93 19.94 17.25 -11.10
N ASP A 94 21.05 16.54 -11.31
CA ASP A 94 21.11 15.44 -12.27
C ASP A 94 21.08 14.06 -11.62
N THR A 95 21.11 13.99 -10.28
CA THR A 95 21.42 12.75 -9.54
C THR A 95 20.38 12.39 -8.51
N ALA A 96 19.40 13.26 -8.27
CA ALA A 96 18.41 13.06 -7.23
C ALA A 96 17.00 13.48 -7.64
N LEU A 97 16.02 12.85 -7.01
CA LEU A 97 14.60 13.13 -7.15
C LEU A 97 14.00 13.35 -5.77
N ARG A 98 13.26 14.43 -5.59
CA ARG A 98 12.39 14.62 -4.43
C ARG A 98 10.99 14.11 -4.74
N ALA A 99 10.48 13.24 -3.89
CA ALA A 99 9.14 12.68 -4.01
C ALA A 99 8.49 12.54 -2.63
N ARG A 100 7.15 12.60 -2.58
CA ARG A 100 6.38 12.31 -1.37
C ARG A 100 5.95 10.86 -1.36
N LEU A 101 6.13 10.22 -0.21
CA LEU A 101 5.54 8.91 0.05
C LEU A 101 4.02 9.04 0.11
N SER A 102 3.31 8.10 -0.48
CA SER A 102 1.88 7.91 -0.23
C SER A 102 1.65 7.10 1.04
N VAL A 103 0.78 7.59 1.94
CA VAL A 103 0.31 6.87 3.12
C VAL A 103 -1.20 7.07 3.23
N ASP A 104 -1.98 5.99 3.22
CA ASP A 104 -3.45 6.02 3.34
C ASP A 104 -4.12 7.06 2.43
N CYS A 105 -3.75 7.06 1.15
CA CYS A 105 -4.24 8.00 0.13
C CYS A 105 -3.91 9.47 0.39
N LYS A 106 -2.94 9.75 1.26
CA LYS A 106 -2.49 11.10 1.61
C LYS A 106 -1.00 11.27 1.35
N PRO A 107 -0.55 12.48 0.97
CA PRO A 107 0.88 12.78 0.93
C PRO A 107 1.47 12.69 2.34
N GLY A 108 2.42 11.78 2.51
CA GLY A 108 3.23 11.63 3.71
C GLY A 108 4.54 12.41 3.59
N ASP A 109 5.59 11.82 4.16
CA ASP A 109 6.91 12.45 4.24
C ASP A 109 7.60 12.58 2.89
N ILE A 110 8.49 13.56 2.81
CA ILE A 110 9.32 13.80 1.63
C ILE A 110 10.58 12.94 1.71
N TYR A 111 10.96 12.36 0.57
CA TYR A 111 12.18 11.60 0.40
C TYR A 111 12.97 12.15 -0.78
N VAL A 112 14.29 12.17 -0.60
CA VAL A 112 15.26 12.37 -1.69
C VAL A 112 15.75 10.99 -2.12
N VAL A 113 15.55 10.67 -3.39
CA VAL A 113 15.92 9.41 -4.02
C VAL A 113 17.14 9.63 -4.89
N ASN A 114 18.18 8.86 -4.66
CA ASN A 114 19.36 8.87 -5.53
C ASN A 114 19.04 8.13 -6.85
N LEU A 115 19.18 8.80 -7.98
CA LEU A 115 18.80 8.26 -9.30
C LEU A 115 19.70 7.12 -9.80
N GLN A 116 20.89 6.93 -9.23
CA GLN A 116 21.80 5.86 -9.61
C GLN A 116 21.54 4.57 -8.84
N THR A 117 20.93 4.67 -7.65
CA THR A 117 20.76 3.54 -6.73
C THR A 117 19.30 3.26 -6.39
N GLY A 118 18.38 4.18 -6.69
CA GLY A 118 16.98 4.13 -6.27
C GLY A 118 16.78 4.24 -4.76
N ARG A 119 17.85 4.47 -3.97
CA ARG A 119 17.78 4.48 -2.52
C ARG A 119 17.11 5.78 -2.03
N PRO A 120 16.00 5.69 -1.29
CA PRO A 120 15.35 6.84 -0.71
C PRO A 120 15.98 7.20 0.65
N VAL A 121 16.13 8.49 0.91
CA VAL A 121 16.50 9.05 2.21
C VAL A 121 15.45 10.08 2.58
N ARG A 122 14.88 9.95 3.79
CA ARG A 122 13.88 10.90 4.28
C ARG A 122 14.49 12.30 4.39
N GLU A 123 13.81 13.28 3.84
CA GLU A 123 14.14 14.70 3.99
C GLU A 123 13.70 15.18 5.38
N ARG A 124 14.59 15.90 6.09
CA ARG A 124 14.38 16.32 7.49
C ARG A 124 13.76 17.70 7.58
#